data_AF-A0A9L0TM97-F1
#
_entry.id   AF-A0A9L0TM97-F1
#
_cell.length_a   1.000
_cell.length_b   1.000
_cell.length_c   1.000
_cell.angle_alpha   90.00
_cell.angle_beta   90.00
_cell.angle_gamma   90.00
#
_symmetry.space_group_name_H-M   'P 1'
#
loop_
_entity.id
_entity.type
_entity.pdbx_description
1 polymer ?
#
loop_
_entity_poly.entity_id
_entity_poly.type
_entity_poly.pdbx_seq_one_letter_code
_entity_poly.pdbx_strand_id
1 'polypeptide(L)'
;MRPGRLGAWTRGPGRLSGEAGAGAGRAVAGGRRGRDGGGPAALPAWVTKRPPPLLGDVRVGGSGGRGGQSPPPRAAASAAPFAEGGRMYGAAGPPARSASAPVVRSSRRPPASGVSFMNNQKQQKPTLSGQRFKTRKRDEKERFDPTQFQDCIIQGLTETGTDLEAVAKFLDASGAKLDYRRYAETLFDILVAGGMLAPGGTLADDMMRTDVCVFAAQEDLETMQAFAQVFNKLIRRYKYLEKGFEDEVKKLLLFLKGFSESERNKLAMLTGVLLANGTLNASILNSLYNENLVKEGVSAAFAVKLFKSWINEKDINAVAASLRKVSMDNRLMELFPANKQSVEHFTKYFTEAGLKELSEYVRNQQTIGARKELQKELQEQMSRGDPFKDIILYVKEEMKKNNIPEPVVIGIVWSSVMSTVEWNKKEELVAEQAIKHLKQYSPLLAAFTTQGQSELTLLLKIQEYCYDNIHFMKAFQKIVVLFYKAEVLSEEPILKWYKDAHVAKGKSVFLEQMKKFVEWLKNAEEESESEAEEGD
;
A
#
# COMPACT_ATOMS: atom_id res chain seq x y z
N MET A 1 -22.15 -17.39 48.24
CA MET A 1 -22.94 -16.36 48.95
C MET A 1 -22.35 -14.98 48.70
N ARG A 2 -23.20 -13.96 48.62
CA ARG A 2 -22.96 -12.49 48.62
C ARG A 2 -24.15 -11.88 49.40
N PRO A 3 -24.19 -10.59 49.78
CA PRO A 3 -23.11 -9.60 49.96
C PRO A 3 -23.22 -8.80 51.29
N GLY A 4 -22.34 -7.82 51.51
CA GLY A 4 -22.55 -6.70 52.46
C GLY A 4 -22.50 -5.34 51.74
N ARG A 5 -23.32 -4.37 52.15
CA ARG A 5 -23.43 -3.00 51.57
C ARG A 5 -23.26 -1.93 52.65
N LEU A 6 -22.91 -0.69 52.24
CA LEU A 6 -23.39 0.64 52.73
C LEU A 6 -22.42 1.72 52.16
N GLY A 7 -22.78 2.93 51.74
CA GLY A 7 -24.03 3.66 51.42
C GLY A 7 -23.66 4.81 50.42
N ALA A 8 -24.50 5.44 49.57
CA ALA A 8 -25.85 6.02 49.67
C ALA A 8 -25.86 7.55 49.95
N TRP A 9 -26.94 8.24 49.52
CA TRP A 9 -27.22 9.72 49.44
C TRP A 9 -26.69 10.43 48.17
N THR A 10 -27.43 11.24 47.39
CA THR A 10 -28.90 11.58 47.25
C THR A 10 -29.14 12.18 45.84
N ARG A 11 -30.11 11.72 45.01
CA ARG A 11 -31.45 12.30 44.69
C ARG A 11 -31.54 13.85 44.59
N GLY A 12 -32.27 14.46 43.64
CA GLY A 12 -33.33 13.94 42.74
C GLY A 12 -33.69 14.84 41.52
N PRO A 13 -34.86 14.63 40.85
CA PRO A 13 -35.14 15.09 39.47
C PRO A 13 -36.22 16.19 39.33
N GLY A 14 -36.32 16.81 38.13
CA GLY A 14 -37.38 17.76 37.73
C GLY A 14 -38.27 17.25 36.57
N ARG A 15 -39.52 17.74 36.49
CA ARG A 15 -40.59 17.29 35.56
C ARG A 15 -41.31 18.46 34.88
N LEU A 16 -41.62 18.29 33.59
CA LEU A 16 -42.86 18.66 32.85
C LEU A 16 -43.37 20.11 32.74
N SER A 17 -44.21 20.27 31.71
CA SER A 17 -45.08 21.41 31.31
C SER A 17 -44.37 22.44 30.41
N GLY A 18 -44.90 22.88 29.26
CA GLY A 18 -46.14 22.51 28.56
C GLY A 18 -47.18 23.64 28.59
N GLU A 19 -47.23 24.45 27.53
CA GLU A 19 -48.28 25.44 27.29
C GLU A 19 -48.63 25.52 25.80
N ALA A 20 -49.93 25.52 25.51
CA ALA A 20 -50.51 25.90 24.23
C ALA A 20 -51.53 27.00 24.51
N GLY A 21 -51.50 28.08 23.74
CA GLY A 21 -52.38 29.24 23.90
C GLY A 21 -53.06 29.60 22.59
N ALA A 22 -54.38 29.50 22.55
CA ALA A 22 -55.23 29.93 21.43
C ALA A 22 -55.95 31.25 21.78
N GLY A 23 -56.42 32.00 20.78
CA GLY A 23 -57.46 33.01 21.03
C GLY A 23 -57.66 34.12 20.00
N ALA A 24 -58.82 34.06 19.32
CA ALA A 24 -59.55 35.15 18.64
C ALA A 24 -58.88 35.89 17.44
N GLY A 25 -59.59 36.26 16.37
CA GLY A 25 -60.98 35.97 15.98
C GLY A 25 -61.71 37.19 15.39
N ARG A 26 -62.42 37.03 14.26
CA ARG A 26 -63.60 37.83 13.87
C ARG A 26 -64.30 37.24 12.64
N ALA A 27 -65.64 37.35 12.63
CA ALA A 27 -66.51 37.00 11.50
C ALA A 27 -67.14 38.26 10.89
N VAL A 28 -67.73 38.11 9.69
CA VAL A 28 -68.80 38.88 8.99
C VAL A 28 -68.59 38.59 7.48
N ALA A 29 -69.33 37.72 6.78
CA ALA A 29 -70.77 37.63 6.47
C ALA A 29 -71.19 38.36 5.17
N GLY A 30 -71.78 37.61 4.21
CA GLY A 30 -72.72 38.11 3.20
C GLY A 30 -72.30 37.97 1.72
N GLY A 31 -73.16 37.34 0.89
CA GLY A 31 -73.05 37.35 -0.58
C GLY A 31 -73.80 36.18 -1.26
N ARG A 32 -74.62 36.45 -2.30
CA ARG A 32 -75.55 35.47 -2.92
C ARG A 32 -75.38 35.35 -4.45
N ARG A 33 -75.55 34.12 -4.96
CA ARG A 33 -76.17 33.70 -6.27
C ARG A 33 -75.46 33.95 -7.62
N GLY A 34 -75.66 32.98 -8.53
CA GLY A 34 -75.58 33.10 -10.01
C GLY A 34 -74.34 32.38 -10.59
N ARG A 35 -74.37 31.13 -11.07
CA ARG A 35 -75.12 30.45 -12.16
C ARG A 35 -74.44 30.63 -13.55
N ASP A 36 -74.53 29.56 -14.35
CA ASP A 36 -74.05 29.37 -15.72
C ASP A 36 -72.52 29.17 -15.83
N GLY A 37 -71.97 28.25 -16.64
CA GLY A 37 -72.59 27.22 -17.48
C GLY A 37 -71.71 26.85 -18.68
N GLY A 38 -71.33 25.57 -18.84
CA GLY A 38 -70.63 25.09 -20.04
C GLY A 38 -69.62 23.97 -19.78
N GLY A 39 -69.85 22.80 -20.37
CA GLY A 39 -68.75 21.92 -20.81
C GLY A 39 -68.29 22.32 -22.23
N PRO A 40 -67.61 21.45 -23.01
CA PRO A 40 -67.33 20.03 -22.74
C PRO A 40 -65.90 19.56 -23.13
N ALA A 41 -65.73 18.24 -23.15
CA ALA A 41 -64.93 17.46 -24.11
C ALA A 41 -63.40 17.28 -23.94
N ALA A 42 -63.06 16.02 -23.63
CA ALA A 42 -62.21 15.13 -24.43
C ALA A 42 -60.74 15.50 -24.72
N LEU A 43 -59.86 14.65 -24.17
CA LEU A 43 -58.47 14.44 -24.57
C LEU A 43 -58.31 14.15 -26.09
N PRO A 44 -57.20 14.61 -26.70
CA PRO A 44 -56.66 13.95 -27.89
C PRO A 44 -55.16 13.62 -27.76
N ALA A 45 -54.81 12.35 -27.95
CA ALA A 45 -53.42 11.89 -28.07
C ALA A 45 -52.93 11.92 -29.53
N TRP A 46 -51.82 12.61 -29.82
CA TRP A 46 -51.10 12.55 -31.11
C TRP A 46 -49.58 12.64 -30.87
N VAL A 47 -48.82 11.56 -31.11
CA VAL A 47 -48.21 11.14 -32.39
C VAL A 47 -46.87 11.83 -32.73
N THR A 48 -45.88 10.97 -32.99
CA THR A 48 -44.51 11.26 -33.40
C THR A 48 -44.38 12.08 -34.69
N LYS A 49 -43.47 13.06 -34.73
CA LYS A 49 -42.86 13.58 -35.98
C LYS A 49 -41.36 13.81 -35.87
N ARG A 50 -40.62 13.40 -36.90
CA ARG A 50 -39.22 13.81 -37.17
C ARG A 50 -39.19 15.21 -37.81
N PRO A 51 -38.10 16.00 -37.65
CA PRO A 51 -37.89 17.22 -38.43
C PRO A 51 -37.34 16.93 -39.84
N PRO A 52 -37.57 17.83 -40.83
CA PRO A 52 -37.06 17.71 -42.20
C PRO A 52 -35.65 18.32 -42.38
N PRO A 53 -34.93 17.99 -43.48
CA PRO A 53 -33.59 18.50 -43.78
C PRO A 53 -33.60 19.71 -44.74
N LEU A 54 -32.53 20.50 -44.77
CA LEU A 54 -32.22 21.44 -45.87
C LEU A 54 -30.72 21.44 -46.21
N LEU A 55 -30.42 21.37 -47.51
CA LEU A 55 -29.12 21.64 -48.12
C LEU A 55 -29.04 23.10 -48.59
N GLY A 56 -27.83 23.60 -48.88
CA GLY A 56 -27.62 24.57 -49.97
C GLY A 56 -26.69 25.74 -49.68
N ASP A 57 -25.55 25.80 -50.38
CA ASP A 57 -24.58 26.90 -50.37
C ASP A 57 -25.10 28.22 -50.97
N VAL A 58 -24.60 29.36 -50.44
CA VAL A 58 -24.33 30.59 -51.22
C VAL A 58 -23.05 31.27 -50.69
N ARG A 59 -22.11 31.62 -51.59
CA ARG A 59 -20.95 32.49 -51.32
C ARG A 59 -21.21 33.96 -51.74
N VAL A 60 -21.08 34.94 -50.83
CA VAL A 60 -20.47 36.30 -50.99
C VAL A 60 -20.11 36.83 -49.57
N GLY A 61 -19.01 37.56 -49.27
CA GLY A 61 -17.79 37.74 -50.06
C GLY A 61 -17.04 39.10 -49.98
N GLY A 62 -16.84 39.77 -48.83
CA GLY A 62 -16.08 41.04 -48.82
C GLY A 62 -15.83 41.78 -47.48
N SER A 63 -14.58 42.27 -47.34
CA SER A 63 -14.08 43.41 -46.52
C SER A 63 -13.99 43.35 -44.97
N GLY A 64 -12.75 43.56 -44.49
CA GLY A 64 -12.42 44.74 -43.65
C GLY A 64 -12.43 44.61 -42.12
N GLY A 65 -11.24 44.54 -41.50
CA GLY A 65 -11.10 44.77 -40.05
C GLY A 65 -9.72 44.41 -39.47
N ARG A 66 -8.83 45.39 -39.31
CA ARG A 66 -7.59 45.24 -38.52
C ARG A 66 -7.86 45.58 -37.05
N GLY A 67 -7.32 44.83 -36.10
CA GLY A 67 -7.35 45.22 -34.69
C GLY A 67 -6.53 44.33 -33.75
N GLY A 68 -5.47 44.90 -33.16
CA GLY A 68 -4.92 44.53 -31.84
C GLY A 68 -4.51 43.08 -31.57
N GLN A 69 -3.23 42.75 -31.81
CA GLN A 69 -2.57 41.67 -31.07
C GLN A 69 -2.05 42.20 -29.73
N SER A 70 -2.25 41.45 -28.65
CA SER A 70 -1.52 41.60 -27.38
C SER A 70 -1.15 40.19 -26.89
N PRO A 71 0.08 39.97 -26.40
CA PRO A 71 0.59 38.61 -26.17
C PRO A 71 0.20 38.04 -24.79
N PRO A 72 -0.08 36.73 -24.67
CA PRO A 72 -0.14 36.05 -23.38
C PRO A 72 1.27 35.74 -22.84
N PRO A 73 1.44 35.56 -21.52
CA PRO A 73 2.74 35.36 -20.88
C PRO A 73 3.31 33.94 -21.05
N ARG A 74 4.63 33.83 -20.84
CA ARG A 74 5.45 32.61 -20.99
C ARG A 74 4.94 31.44 -20.14
N ALA A 75 4.75 30.27 -20.77
CA ALA A 75 4.71 28.99 -20.07
C ALA A 75 6.13 28.41 -19.93
N ALA A 76 6.40 27.72 -18.81
CA ALA A 76 7.70 27.11 -18.53
C ALA A 76 7.90 25.82 -19.33
N ALA A 77 9.14 25.57 -19.79
CA ALA A 77 9.50 24.34 -20.49
C ALA A 77 9.59 23.15 -19.52
N SER A 78 9.01 22.02 -19.91
CA SER A 78 9.31 20.70 -19.34
C SER A 78 9.52 19.69 -20.47
N ALA A 79 10.25 18.61 -20.19
CA ALA A 79 11.07 17.91 -21.18
C ALA A 79 10.32 16.99 -22.15
N ALA A 80 10.93 16.76 -23.32
CA ALA A 80 10.47 15.80 -24.31
C ALA A 80 10.77 14.33 -23.90
N PRO A 81 9.93 13.37 -24.31
CA PRO A 81 10.29 11.95 -24.34
C PRO A 81 11.00 11.58 -25.65
N PHE A 82 12.00 10.70 -25.57
CA PHE A 82 12.67 10.10 -26.73
C PHE A 82 11.72 9.15 -27.49
N ALA A 83 11.88 9.10 -28.81
CA ALA A 83 11.19 8.15 -29.68
C ALA A 83 12.20 7.40 -30.56
N GLU A 84 12.20 6.07 -30.44
CA GLU A 84 12.68 5.08 -31.41
C GLU A 84 11.97 3.76 -31.02
N GLY A 85 11.51 2.91 -31.92
CA GLY A 85 11.81 2.79 -33.35
C GLY A 85 11.94 1.30 -33.67
N GLY A 86 10.83 0.56 -33.62
CA GLY A 86 10.86 -0.92 -33.63
C GLY A 86 11.01 -1.56 -35.01
N ARG A 87 11.28 -2.88 -35.02
CA ARG A 87 10.91 -3.81 -36.11
C ARG A 87 10.74 -5.25 -35.57
N MET A 88 9.67 -5.90 -36.00
CA MET A 88 9.41 -7.33 -35.77
C MET A 88 9.96 -8.20 -36.91
N TYR A 89 10.33 -9.44 -36.60
CA TYR A 89 9.97 -10.72 -37.26
C TYR A 89 10.34 -11.84 -36.25
N GLY A 90 9.64 -12.95 -36.01
CA GLY A 90 8.39 -13.48 -36.55
C GLY A 90 8.50 -14.98 -36.90
N ALA A 91 8.12 -15.92 -36.00
CA ALA A 91 7.88 -17.36 -36.30
C ALA A 91 7.25 -18.11 -35.09
N ALA A 92 6.55 -19.23 -35.34
CA ALA A 92 5.80 -20.02 -34.36
C ALA A 92 6.43 -21.40 -34.00
N GLY A 93 5.90 -22.10 -32.98
CA GLY A 93 6.33 -23.47 -32.52
C GLY A 93 5.69 -24.63 -33.32
N PRO A 94 5.39 -25.84 -32.75
CA PRO A 94 5.56 -26.34 -31.37
C PRO A 94 6.27 -27.76 -31.27
N PRO A 95 5.77 -28.87 -30.62
CA PRO A 95 6.28 -29.32 -29.30
C PRO A 95 6.66 -30.83 -29.07
N ALA A 96 7.35 -31.10 -27.95
CA ALA A 96 7.32 -32.26 -27.00
C ALA A 96 7.56 -33.76 -27.41
N ARG A 97 8.46 -34.47 -26.66
CA ARG A 97 8.21 -35.70 -25.81
C ARG A 97 9.44 -36.62 -25.54
N SER A 98 9.50 -37.24 -24.32
CA SER A 98 10.11 -38.56 -23.93
C SER A 98 11.63 -38.86 -24.16
N ALA A 99 12.34 -39.76 -23.44
CA ALA A 99 12.14 -40.53 -22.19
C ALA A 99 13.47 -41.14 -21.64
N SER A 100 13.46 -41.55 -20.35
CA SER A 100 14.15 -42.67 -19.63
C SER A 100 15.57 -43.22 -19.95
N ALA A 101 16.28 -43.67 -18.89
CA ALA A 101 17.64 -44.26 -18.85
C ALA A 101 17.74 -45.75 -19.30
N PRO A 102 18.96 -46.36 -19.40
CA PRO A 102 19.49 -47.18 -18.28
C PRO A 102 21.04 -47.20 -18.12
N VAL A 103 21.65 -48.32 -17.66
CA VAL A 103 22.78 -48.38 -16.69
C VAL A 103 23.77 -49.57 -16.91
N VAL A 104 25.09 -49.38 -16.65
CA VAL A 104 26.18 -50.39 -16.32
C VAL A 104 26.69 -51.34 -17.46
N ARG A 105 28.00 -51.61 -17.73
CA ARG A 105 29.04 -52.30 -16.89
C ARG A 105 30.48 -52.41 -17.50
N SER A 106 31.50 -52.57 -16.63
CA SER A 106 32.83 -53.23 -16.87
C SER A 106 33.90 -52.45 -17.70
N SER A 107 35.22 -52.68 -17.64
CA SER A 107 36.03 -53.89 -17.31
C SER A 107 37.40 -53.62 -16.62
N ARG A 108 38.29 -54.65 -16.52
CA ARG A 108 39.38 -54.85 -15.52
C ARG A 108 40.83 -54.41 -15.92
N ARG A 109 41.74 -54.37 -14.92
CA ARG A 109 43.24 -54.34 -15.00
C ARG A 109 43.84 -55.62 -15.66
N PRO A 110 45.11 -55.64 -16.14
CA PRO A 110 46.30 -56.06 -15.33
C PRO A 110 47.64 -55.35 -15.75
N PRO A 111 48.88 -55.87 -15.55
CA PRO A 111 49.68 -55.84 -14.31
C PRO A 111 51.12 -55.23 -14.49
N ALA A 112 52.09 -55.54 -13.60
CA ALA A 112 53.37 -54.81 -13.44
C ALA A 112 54.67 -55.65 -13.51
N SER A 113 55.78 -54.96 -13.84
CA SER A 113 57.21 -55.35 -13.71
C SER A 113 58.12 -54.13 -14.07
N GLY A 114 59.36 -53.94 -13.60
CA GLY A 114 60.16 -54.63 -12.57
C GLY A 114 61.68 -54.27 -12.61
N VAL A 115 62.39 -54.60 -11.52
CA VAL A 115 63.89 -54.73 -11.38
C VAL A 115 64.80 -53.47 -11.30
N SER A 116 65.65 -53.50 -10.25
CA SER A 116 67.04 -52.99 -10.09
C SER A 116 67.39 -51.63 -9.47
N PHE A 117 68.42 -51.71 -8.62
CA PHE A 117 69.15 -50.65 -7.91
C PHE A 117 70.48 -50.33 -8.64
N MET A 118 70.98 -49.09 -8.56
CA MET A 118 72.34 -48.80 -8.04
C MET A 118 72.63 -47.29 -7.96
N ASN A 119 73.67 -46.96 -7.18
CA ASN A 119 74.04 -45.61 -6.70
C ASN A 119 75.38 -45.17 -7.31
N ASN A 120 75.49 -43.96 -7.90
CA ASN A 120 76.65 -43.08 -7.65
C ASN A 120 76.58 -41.63 -8.18
N GLN A 121 77.33 -40.77 -7.47
CA GLN A 121 78.04 -39.55 -7.89
C GLN A 121 77.32 -38.33 -8.52
N LYS A 122 77.54 -37.19 -7.85
CA LYS A 122 77.19 -35.83 -8.30
C LYS A 122 77.99 -35.44 -9.55
N GLN A 123 77.31 -34.94 -10.58
CA GLN A 123 77.88 -33.93 -11.48
C GLN A 123 77.26 -32.57 -11.16
N GLN A 124 78.07 -31.61 -10.73
CA GLN A 124 77.65 -30.21 -10.62
C GLN A 124 77.53 -29.62 -12.03
N LYS A 125 76.38 -29.01 -12.34
CA LYS A 125 76.18 -28.18 -13.53
C LYS A 125 76.40 -26.71 -13.17
N PRO A 126 76.89 -25.88 -14.10
CA PRO A 126 77.54 -24.61 -13.78
C PRO A 126 76.59 -23.57 -13.17
N THR A 127 77.10 -22.83 -12.19
CA THR A 127 76.38 -21.77 -11.50
C THR A 127 76.18 -20.55 -12.42
N LEU A 128 74.94 -20.26 -12.80
CA LEU A 128 74.58 -19.01 -13.47
C LEU A 128 74.63 -17.84 -12.48
N SER A 129 75.81 -17.26 -12.32
CA SER A 129 76.01 -15.98 -11.65
C SER A 129 75.29 -14.86 -12.42
N GLY A 130 74.37 -14.14 -11.77
CA GLY A 130 73.91 -12.83 -12.24
C GLY A 130 72.40 -12.63 -12.37
N GLN A 131 71.56 -13.66 -12.34
CA GLN A 131 70.11 -13.47 -12.42
C GLN A 131 69.45 -13.54 -11.03
N ARG A 132 69.19 -12.37 -10.46
CA ARG A 132 68.48 -12.20 -9.17
C ARG A 132 67.02 -12.58 -9.34
N PHE A 133 66.72 -13.88 -9.23
CA PHE A 133 65.35 -14.36 -9.07
C PHE A 133 64.77 -13.74 -7.79
N LYS A 134 63.94 -12.70 -7.97
CA LYS A 134 63.00 -12.28 -6.94
C LYS A 134 62.03 -13.43 -6.74
N THR A 135 62.29 -14.27 -5.75
CA THR A 135 61.22 -15.02 -5.07
C THR A 135 60.13 -14.00 -4.76
N ARG A 136 58.95 -14.14 -5.38
CA ARG A 136 57.77 -13.38 -4.96
C ARG A 136 57.62 -13.62 -3.46
N LYS A 137 57.36 -12.57 -2.68
CA LYS A 137 56.85 -12.76 -1.32
C LYS A 137 55.72 -13.77 -1.44
N ARG A 138 55.89 -14.94 -0.83
CA ARG A 138 54.78 -15.83 -0.57
C ARG A 138 53.95 -15.04 0.43
N ASP A 139 52.80 -14.53 0.01
CA ASP A 139 51.94 -13.79 0.92
C ASP A 139 51.69 -14.69 2.12
N GLU A 140 52.21 -14.29 3.28
CA GLU A 140 51.83 -14.87 4.56
C GLU A 140 50.36 -14.53 4.70
N LYS A 141 49.52 -15.48 4.30
CA LYS A 141 48.08 -15.40 4.44
C LYS A 141 47.82 -15.35 5.94
N GLU A 142 47.73 -14.12 6.47
CA GLU A 142 47.61 -13.84 7.89
C GLU A 142 46.67 -14.85 8.53
N ARG A 143 47.08 -15.46 9.64
CA ARG A 143 46.29 -16.52 10.28
C ARG A 143 44.93 -15.93 10.65
N PHE A 144 43.85 -16.69 10.43
CA PHE A 144 42.55 -16.29 10.95
C PHE A 144 42.57 -16.55 12.45
N ASP A 145 42.57 -15.48 13.23
CA ASP A 145 42.67 -15.51 14.68
C ASP A 145 41.63 -14.55 15.28
N PRO A 146 40.35 -14.97 15.34
CA PRO A 146 39.28 -14.13 15.85
C PRO A 146 39.42 -13.87 17.35
N THR A 147 40.12 -14.73 18.09
CA THR A 147 40.42 -14.53 19.52
C THR A 147 41.38 -13.37 19.71
N GLN A 148 42.52 -13.35 19.00
CA GLN A 148 43.44 -12.21 19.06
C GLN A 148 42.76 -10.89 18.64
N PHE A 149 41.87 -10.94 17.63
CA PHE A 149 41.06 -9.78 17.25
C PHE A 149 40.10 -9.35 18.37
N GLN A 150 39.40 -10.29 18.99
CA GLN A 150 38.50 -10.03 20.12
C GLN A 150 39.24 -9.37 21.28
N ASP A 151 40.38 -9.91 21.70
CA ASP A 151 41.18 -9.38 22.81
C ASP A 151 41.57 -7.92 22.56
N CYS A 152 42.05 -7.60 21.35
CA CYS A 152 42.40 -6.24 20.94
C CYS A 152 41.20 -5.26 20.98
N ILE A 153 40.01 -5.71 20.58
CA ILE A 153 38.79 -4.88 20.61
C ILE A 153 38.30 -4.71 22.04
N ILE A 154 38.19 -5.78 22.82
CA ILE A 154 37.72 -5.76 24.21
C ILE A 154 38.65 -4.89 25.08
N GLN A 155 39.97 -4.98 24.92
CA GLN A 155 40.91 -4.12 25.63
C GLN A 155 40.62 -2.64 25.35
N GLY A 156 40.56 -2.25 24.08
CA GLY A 156 40.35 -0.85 23.72
C GLY A 156 38.98 -0.30 24.09
N LEU A 157 37.92 -1.13 24.03
CA LEU A 157 36.60 -0.77 24.55
C LEU A 157 36.63 -0.55 26.07
N THR A 158 37.35 -1.41 26.81
CA THR A 158 37.52 -1.27 28.26
C THR A 158 38.27 0.01 28.62
N GLU A 159 39.29 0.39 27.84
CA GLU A 159 40.01 1.66 27.98
C GLU A 159 39.13 2.90 27.71
N THR A 160 38.08 2.79 26.87
CA THR A 160 37.12 3.89 26.63
C THR A 160 36.03 4.01 27.70
N GLY A 161 35.83 3.00 28.55
CA GLY A 161 34.75 2.97 29.53
C GLY A 161 33.37 3.11 28.89
N THR A 162 32.47 3.85 29.55
CA THR A 162 31.08 4.05 29.07
C THR A 162 30.91 5.24 28.11
N ASP A 163 31.98 5.91 27.68
CA ASP A 163 31.89 7.03 26.72
C ASP A 163 31.77 6.50 25.29
N LEU A 164 30.55 6.49 24.76
CA LEU A 164 30.27 6.04 23.39
C LEU A 164 30.90 6.93 22.30
N GLU A 165 31.27 8.19 22.60
CA GLU A 165 32.04 9.02 21.68
C GLU A 165 33.51 8.61 21.66
N ALA A 166 34.08 8.22 22.80
CA ALA A 166 35.41 7.61 22.89
C ALA A 166 35.43 6.24 22.18
N VAL A 167 34.42 5.39 22.37
CA VAL A 167 34.23 4.13 21.63
C VAL A 167 34.25 4.37 20.11
N ALA A 168 33.47 5.33 19.61
CA ALA A 168 33.43 5.63 18.19
C ALA A 168 34.79 6.09 17.62
N LYS A 169 35.54 6.89 18.39
CA LYS A 169 36.91 7.34 18.03
C LYS A 169 37.92 6.19 18.05
N PHE A 170 37.86 5.31 19.07
CA PHE A 170 38.68 4.11 19.14
C PHE A 170 38.43 3.21 17.90
N LEU A 171 37.16 2.99 17.54
CA LEU A 171 36.82 2.14 16.41
C LEU A 171 37.29 2.70 15.05
N ASP A 172 37.27 4.03 14.83
CA ASP A 172 37.88 4.68 13.64
C ASP A 172 39.42 4.59 13.67
N ALA A 173 40.06 4.81 14.83
CA ALA A 173 41.51 4.70 14.94
C ALA A 173 42.03 3.26 14.73
N SER A 174 41.29 2.27 15.22
CA SER A 174 41.67 0.86 15.20
C SER A 174 41.40 0.17 13.86
N GLY A 175 40.40 0.61 13.08
CA GLY A 175 40.11 0.04 11.76
C GLY A 175 41.14 0.38 10.68
N ALA A 176 42.14 1.21 11.00
CA ALA A 176 43.35 1.39 10.19
C ALA A 176 44.44 0.35 10.48
N LYS A 177 44.32 -0.42 11.57
CA LYS A 177 45.29 -1.42 12.05
C LYS A 177 44.73 -2.84 12.05
N LEU A 178 43.43 -3.00 12.28
CA LEU A 178 42.72 -4.27 12.38
C LEU A 178 41.85 -4.51 11.13
N ASP A 179 41.84 -5.74 10.61
CA ASP A 179 41.04 -6.10 9.44
C ASP A 179 39.56 -6.34 9.81
N TYR A 180 38.81 -5.26 9.98
CA TYR A 180 37.36 -5.33 10.24
C TYR A 180 36.60 -6.06 9.13
N ARG A 181 37.09 -6.09 7.88
CA ARG A 181 36.38 -6.75 6.78
C ARG A 181 36.38 -8.26 6.97
N ARG A 182 37.49 -8.80 7.48
CA ARG A 182 37.66 -10.23 7.75
C ARG A 182 37.01 -10.68 9.05
N TYR A 183 37.00 -9.81 10.06
CA TYR A 183 36.45 -10.10 11.40
C TYR A 183 35.12 -9.39 11.65
N ALA A 184 34.32 -9.12 10.61
CA ALA A 184 33.08 -8.35 10.72
C ALA A 184 32.06 -8.99 11.68
N GLU A 185 31.84 -10.31 11.57
CA GLU A 185 31.01 -11.11 12.49
C GLU A 185 31.50 -10.95 13.93
N THR A 186 32.77 -11.26 14.20
CA THR A 186 33.41 -11.09 15.52
C THR A 186 33.27 -9.66 16.07
N LEU A 187 33.45 -8.64 15.23
CA LEU A 187 33.33 -7.24 15.63
C LEU A 187 31.89 -6.90 16.06
N PHE A 188 30.89 -7.33 15.31
CA PHE A 188 29.49 -7.03 15.62
C PHE A 188 28.94 -7.87 16.78
N ASP A 189 29.39 -9.12 16.92
CA ASP A 189 29.17 -9.93 18.12
C ASP A 189 29.67 -9.20 19.39
N ILE A 190 30.90 -8.66 19.37
CA ILE A 190 31.45 -7.91 20.52
C ILE A 190 30.66 -6.62 20.78
N LEU A 191 30.36 -5.82 19.76
CA LEU A 191 29.66 -4.54 19.94
C LEU A 191 28.22 -4.72 20.42
N VAL A 192 27.54 -5.81 20.03
CA VAL A 192 26.16 -6.08 20.45
C VAL A 192 26.12 -6.89 21.75
N ALA A 193 26.76 -8.05 21.79
CA ALA A 193 26.65 -9.04 22.87
C ALA A 193 27.84 -9.07 23.85
N GLY A 194 28.86 -8.23 23.64
CA GLY A 194 30.03 -8.12 24.53
C GLY A 194 31.14 -9.12 24.26
N GLY A 195 30.91 -10.13 23.42
CA GLY A 195 31.89 -11.15 23.03
C GLY A 195 31.38 -12.03 21.89
N MET A 196 32.23 -12.90 21.36
CA MET A 196 31.85 -13.84 20.28
C MET A 196 30.65 -14.72 20.66
N LEU A 197 29.74 -14.92 19.71
CA LEU A 197 28.59 -15.82 19.87
C LEU A 197 28.90 -17.21 19.32
N ALA A 198 28.39 -18.24 19.99
CA ALA A 198 28.47 -19.61 19.51
C ALA A 198 27.56 -19.83 18.28
N PRO A 199 27.82 -20.87 17.45
CA PRO A 199 26.93 -21.26 16.37
C PRO A 199 25.53 -21.64 16.91
N GLY A 200 24.57 -20.71 16.79
CA GLY A 200 23.27 -20.79 17.47
C GLY A 200 22.88 -19.52 18.24
N GLY A 201 23.77 -18.52 18.31
CA GLY A 201 23.48 -17.21 18.92
C GLY A 201 23.44 -17.20 20.44
N THR A 202 23.88 -18.27 21.11
CA THR A 202 24.13 -18.24 22.56
C THR A 202 25.53 -17.71 22.83
N LEU A 203 25.69 -16.92 23.89
CA LEU A 203 27.02 -16.59 24.44
C LEU A 203 27.72 -17.90 24.88
N ALA A 204 29.01 -18.03 24.60
CA ALA A 204 29.82 -19.11 25.14
C ALA A 204 30.23 -18.80 26.59
N ASP A 205 30.21 -19.81 27.47
CA ASP A 205 30.45 -19.62 28.91
C ASP A 205 31.92 -19.28 29.25
N ASP A 206 32.89 -19.79 28.49
CA ASP A 206 34.33 -19.67 28.77
C ASP A 206 35.05 -18.50 28.03
N MET A 207 34.34 -17.49 27.55
CA MET A 207 34.92 -16.43 26.70
C MET A 207 34.96 -15.05 27.36
N MET A 208 36.01 -14.28 27.08
CA MET A 208 36.13 -12.87 27.51
C MET A 208 34.94 -12.04 27.02
N ARG A 209 34.44 -11.14 27.88
CA ARG A 209 33.33 -10.22 27.58
C ARG A 209 33.67 -8.80 28.01
N THR A 210 33.03 -7.83 27.36
CA THR A 210 33.04 -6.41 27.77
C THR A 210 31.63 -5.94 28.11
N ASP A 211 31.52 -5.11 29.15
CA ASP A 211 30.27 -4.41 29.51
C ASP A 211 30.02 -3.18 28.60
N VAL A 212 30.96 -2.84 27.72
CA VAL A 212 30.84 -1.75 26.74
C VAL A 212 30.16 -2.29 25.46
N CYS A 213 28.95 -2.82 25.63
CA CYS A 213 28.15 -3.42 24.56
C CYS A 213 26.64 -3.16 24.76
N VAL A 214 25.85 -3.37 23.70
CA VAL A 214 24.39 -3.15 23.70
C VAL A 214 23.69 -4.03 24.75
N PHE A 215 24.15 -5.28 24.95
CA PHE A 215 23.53 -6.23 25.88
C PHE A 215 23.82 -5.94 27.35
N ALA A 216 24.89 -5.20 27.67
CA ALA A 216 25.16 -4.69 29.02
C ALA A 216 24.58 -3.28 29.28
N ALA A 217 24.24 -2.53 28.22
CA ALA A 217 23.70 -1.16 28.30
C ALA A 217 22.33 -1.04 29.02
N GLN A 218 21.93 0.20 29.35
CA GLN A 218 20.59 0.49 29.87
C GLN A 218 19.49 0.29 28.80
N GLU A 219 18.29 -0.13 29.23
CA GLU A 219 17.14 -0.37 28.34
C GLU A 219 16.27 0.89 28.19
N ASP A 220 16.87 1.94 27.61
CA ASP A 220 16.22 3.22 27.32
C ASP A 220 16.53 3.69 25.89
N LEU A 221 15.76 4.65 25.38
CA LEU A 221 15.90 5.07 23.98
C LEU A 221 17.13 5.96 23.74
N GLU A 222 17.55 6.76 24.72
CA GLU A 222 18.70 7.68 24.60
C GLU A 222 20.01 6.89 24.49
N THR A 223 20.18 5.87 25.34
CA THR A 223 21.31 4.93 25.26
C THR A 223 21.31 4.18 23.91
N MET A 224 20.15 3.70 23.44
CA MET A 224 20.06 3.01 22.15
C MET A 224 20.33 3.93 20.95
N GLN A 225 19.93 5.21 21.02
CA GLN A 225 20.30 6.24 20.04
C GLN A 225 21.82 6.48 20.04
N ALA A 226 22.45 6.58 21.21
CA ALA A 226 23.89 6.79 21.32
C ALA A 226 24.67 5.60 20.72
N PHE A 227 24.29 4.35 21.03
CA PHE A 227 24.86 3.17 20.38
C PHE A 227 24.61 3.18 18.86
N ALA A 228 23.41 3.55 18.40
CA ALA A 228 23.15 3.70 16.97
C ALA A 228 24.09 4.72 16.30
N GLN A 229 24.49 5.80 16.98
CA GLN A 229 25.49 6.73 16.43
C GLN A 229 26.88 6.11 16.30
N VAL A 230 27.29 5.22 17.20
CA VAL A 230 28.56 4.45 17.07
C VAL A 230 28.53 3.61 15.79
N PHE A 231 27.47 2.82 15.58
CA PHE A 231 27.28 2.04 14.35
C PHE A 231 27.20 2.95 13.11
N ASN A 232 26.46 4.06 13.16
CA ASN A 232 26.35 5.01 12.05
C ASN A 232 27.73 5.58 11.65
N LYS A 233 28.57 5.96 12.62
CA LYS A 233 29.94 6.46 12.38
C LYS A 233 30.82 5.36 11.78
N LEU A 234 30.82 4.17 12.38
CA LEU A 234 31.60 3.01 11.92
C LEU A 234 31.24 2.62 10.48
N ILE A 235 29.96 2.44 10.16
CA ILE A 235 29.50 2.02 8.83
C ILE A 235 29.69 3.13 7.77
N ARG A 236 29.52 4.42 8.13
CA ARG A 236 29.85 5.52 7.21
C ARG A 236 31.33 5.58 6.88
N ARG A 237 32.20 5.31 7.87
CA ARG A 237 33.65 5.31 7.72
C ARG A 237 34.15 4.09 6.94
N TYR A 238 33.65 2.92 7.27
CA TYR A 238 34.03 1.64 6.69
C TYR A 238 32.85 1.02 5.94
N LYS A 239 32.45 1.65 4.83
CA LYS A 239 31.26 1.27 4.05
C LYS A 239 31.23 -0.19 3.60
N TYR A 240 32.39 -0.85 3.49
CA TYR A 240 32.49 -2.29 3.20
C TYR A 240 31.91 -3.20 4.31
N LEU A 241 31.73 -2.69 5.54
CA LEU A 241 31.11 -3.40 6.65
C LEU A 241 29.58 -3.43 6.59
N GLU A 242 28.93 -2.56 5.80
CA GLU A 242 27.47 -2.44 5.74
C GLU A 242 26.78 -3.79 5.51
N LYS A 243 27.28 -4.58 4.55
CA LYS A 243 26.73 -5.91 4.29
C LYS A 243 26.99 -6.88 5.44
N GLY A 244 28.20 -6.88 6.02
CA GLY A 244 28.52 -7.73 7.16
C GLY A 244 27.65 -7.42 8.39
N PHE A 245 27.33 -6.14 8.59
CA PHE A 245 26.42 -5.69 9.63
C PHE A 245 24.97 -6.11 9.37
N GLU A 246 24.48 -5.95 8.13
CA GLU A 246 23.13 -6.40 7.76
C GLU A 246 22.98 -7.92 7.91
N ASP A 247 24.01 -8.69 7.54
CA ASP A 247 24.01 -10.15 7.63
C ASP A 247 24.16 -10.65 9.09
N GLU A 248 24.95 -9.97 9.94
CA GLU A 248 25.02 -10.30 11.37
C GLU A 248 23.72 -9.93 12.11
N VAL A 249 23.12 -8.77 11.83
CA VAL A 249 21.82 -8.44 12.44
C VAL A 249 20.74 -9.45 12.03
N LYS A 250 20.73 -9.95 10.78
CA LYS A 250 19.83 -11.07 10.40
C LYS A 250 20.06 -12.33 11.24
N LYS A 251 21.32 -12.67 11.55
CA LYS A 251 21.71 -13.82 12.37
C LYS A 251 21.26 -13.63 13.83
N LEU A 252 21.50 -12.47 14.42
CA LEU A 252 21.00 -12.10 15.75
C LEU A 252 19.45 -12.17 15.82
N LEU A 253 18.75 -11.64 14.82
CA LEU A 253 17.29 -11.71 14.73
C LEU A 253 16.74 -13.13 14.52
N LEU A 254 17.53 -14.06 13.99
CA LEU A 254 17.17 -15.47 13.85
C LEU A 254 17.29 -16.23 15.18
N PHE A 255 18.25 -15.83 16.02
CA PHE A 255 18.60 -16.50 17.28
C PHE A 255 18.06 -15.79 18.54
N LEU A 256 17.02 -14.97 18.42
CA LEU A 256 16.43 -14.22 19.57
C LEU A 256 16.11 -15.09 20.79
N LYS A 257 15.84 -16.39 20.62
CA LYS A 257 15.62 -17.34 21.73
C LYS A 257 16.85 -17.58 22.62
N GLY A 258 18.05 -17.34 22.12
CA GLY A 258 19.30 -17.45 22.90
C GLY A 258 19.53 -16.27 23.85
N PHE A 259 18.71 -15.21 23.74
CA PHE A 259 18.85 -13.98 24.50
C PHE A 259 17.75 -13.81 25.55
N SER A 260 18.09 -13.16 26.67
CA SER A 260 17.13 -12.74 27.70
C SER A 260 16.09 -11.76 27.15
N GLU A 261 15.06 -11.46 27.94
CA GLU A 261 14.05 -10.47 27.55
C GLU A 261 14.64 -9.06 27.39
N SER A 262 15.53 -8.63 28.29
CA SER A 262 16.12 -7.29 28.21
C SER A 262 17.10 -7.14 27.04
N GLU A 263 17.90 -8.17 26.73
CA GLU A 263 18.76 -8.18 25.55
C GLU A 263 17.94 -8.09 24.25
N ARG A 264 16.85 -8.88 24.15
CA ARG A 264 15.88 -8.78 23.03
C ARG A 264 15.25 -7.39 22.93
N ASN A 265 14.88 -6.78 24.05
CA ASN A 265 14.29 -5.43 24.06
C ASN A 265 15.29 -4.39 23.56
N LYS A 266 16.53 -4.41 24.05
CA LYS A 266 17.61 -3.50 23.63
C LYS A 266 17.95 -3.68 22.17
N LEU A 267 18.10 -4.93 21.70
CA LEU A 267 18.30 -5.23 20.28
C LEU A 267 17.14 -4.73 19.41
N ALA A 268 15.88 -4.89 19.85
CA ALA A 268 14.70 -4.40 19.14
C ALA A 268 14.71 -2.86 19.03
N MET A 269 14.97 -2.18 20.14
CA MET A 269 15.02 -0.71 20.20
C MET A 269 16.13 -0.16 19.30
N LEU A 270 17.35 -0.69 19.43
CA LEU A 270 18.49 -0.35 18.57
C LEU A 270 18.18 -0.60 17.09
N THR A 271 17.61 -1.77 16.76
CA THR A 271 17.25 -2.11 15.37
C THR A 271 16.22 -1.12 14.82
N GLY A 272 15.24 -0.70 15.62
CA GLY A 272 14.28 0.35 15.24
C GLY A 272 14.96 1.69 14.92
N VAL A 273 15.93 2.11 15.72
CA VAL A 273 16.71 3.35 15.49
C VAL A 273 17.63 3.24 14.27
N LEU A 274 18.27 2.09 14.04
CA LEU A 274 19.13 1.86 12.88
C LEU A 274 18.34 1.81 11.55
N LEU A 275 17.13 1.23 11.57
CA LEU A 275 16.19 1.26 10.46
C LEU A 275 15.66 2.68 10.20
N ALA A 276 15.37 3.45 11.25
CA ALA A 276 14.95 4.85 11.15
C ALA A 276 16.01 5.75 10.49
N ASN A 277 17.29 5.50 10.80
CA ASN A 277 18.42 6.23 10.26
C ASN A 277 18.86 5.75 8.86
N GLY A 278 18.31 4.63 8.37
CA GLY A 278 18.67 4.04 7.08
C GLY A 278 20.05 3.36 7.07
N THR A 279 20.60 3.05 8.24
CA THR A 279 21.87 2.30 8.40
C THR A 279 21.65 0.80 8.26
N LEU A 280 20.43 0.33 8.53
CA LEU A 280 19.96 -1.00 8.17
C LEU A 280 18.80 -0.91 7.18
N ASN A 281 18.66 -1.94 6.35
CA ASN A 281 17.52 -2.13 5.46
C ASN A 281 16.46 -2.98 6.16
N ALA A 282 15.18 -2.69 5.91
CA ALA A 282 14.04 -3.46 6.43
C ALA A 282 14.06 -4.94 6.02
N SER A 283 14.83 -5.31 4.98
CA SER A 283 15.12 -6.70 4.58
C SER A 283 15.52 -7.62 5.73
N ILE A 284 16.20 -7.10 6.78
CA ILE A 284 16.62 -7.88 7.96
C ILE A 284 15.45 -8.52 8.71
N LEU A 285 14.28 -7.88 8.67
CA LEU A 285 13.10 -8.28 9.44
C LEU A 285 12.51 -9.61 8.96
N ASN A 286 12.94 -10.13 7.80
CA ASN A 286 12.57 -11.47 7.35
C ASN A 286 12.94 -12.56 8.37
N SER A 287 14.00 -12.39 9.16
CA SER A 287 14.37 -13.33 10.23
C SER A 287 13.28 -13.48 11.29
N LEU A 288 12.46 -12.45 11.53
CA LEU A 288 11.35 -12.49 12.50
C LEU A 288 10.20 -13.41 12.07
N TYR A 289 10.10 -13.76 10.79
CA TYR A 289 9.08 -14.71 10.30
C TYR A 289 9.49 -16.18 10.46
N ASN A 290 10.61 -16.47 11.12
CA ASN A 290 10.99 -17.85 11.43
C ASN A 290 9.91 -18.53 12.29
N GLU A 291 9.44 -19.70 11.84
CA GLU A 291 8.34 -20.42 12.51
C GLU A 291 8.55 -20.65 14.00
N ASN A 292 9.78 -20.88 14.46
CA ASN A 292 10.06 -21.16 15.87
C ASN A 292 9.89 -19.90 16.74
N LEU A 293 10.32 -18.74 16.23
CA LEU A 293 10.16 -17.44 16.90
C LEU A 293 8.68 -17.01 16.91
N VAL A 294 7.97 -17.27 15.82
CA VAL A 294 6.55 -16.94 15.65
C VAL A 294 5.68 -17.81 16.57
N LYS A 295 5.89 -19.13 16.60
CA LYS A 295 5.13 -20.09 17.45
C LYS A 295 5.23 -19.75 18.94
N GLU A 296 6.38 -19.27 19.39
CA GLU A 296 6.62 -18.88 20.79
C GLU A 296 6.29 -17.41 21.09
N GLY A 297 5.82 -16.64 20.10
CA GLY A 297 5.44 -15.23 20.27
C GLY A 297 6.63 -14.26 20.40
N VAL A 298 7.87 -14.74 20.29
CA VAL A 298 9.09 -13.93 20.38
C VAL A 298 9.11 -12.87 19.29
N SER A 299 8.69 -13.21 18.06
CA SER A 299 8.60 -12.28 16.93
C SER A 299 7.68 -11.09 17.21
N ALA A 300 6.48 -11.37 17.74
CA ALA A 300 5.50 -10.34 18.05
C ALA A 300 5.93 -9.45 19.24
N ALA A 301 6.57 -10.03 20.27
CA ALA A 301 7.13 -9.27 21.39
C ALA A 301 8.28 -8.35 20.95
N PHE A 302 9.22 -8.87 20.15
CA PHE A 302 10.32 -8.09 19.58
C PHE A 302 9.81 -6.95 18.68
N ALA A 303 8.84 -7.25 17.81
CA ALA A 303 8.25 -6.26 16.91
C ALA A 303 7.60 -5.08 17.65
N VAL A 304 7.01 -5.29 18.84
CA VAL A 304 6.46 -4.19 19.66
C VAL A 304 7.53 -3.19 20.07
N LYS A 305 8.68 -3.65 20.58
CA LYS A 305 9.79 -2.77 20.97
C LYS A 305 10.42 -2.08 19.75
N LEU A 306 10.60 -2.82 18.66
CA LEU A 306 11.17 -2.32 17.41
C LEU A 306 10.31 -1.22 16.77
N PHE A 307 9.01 -1.46 16.58
CA PHE A 307 8.14 -0.47 15.94
C PHE A 307 7.89 0.75 16.83
N LYS A 308 7.94 0.62 18.16
CA LYS A 308 7.94 1.78 19.07
C LYS A 308 9.13 2.70 18.79
N SER A 309 10.35 2.16 18.82
CA SER A 309 11.54 2.95 18.54
C SER A 309 11.53 3.52 17.13
N TRP A 310 11.20 2.72 16.11
CA TRP A 310 11.20 3.18 14.73
C TRP A 310 10.17 4.30 14.46
N ILE A 311 8.95 4.18 14.98
CA ILE A 311 7.94 5.24 14.83
C ILE A 311 8.34 6.49 15.62
N ASN A 312 8.89 6.36 16.84
CA ASN A 312 9.35 7.49 17.64
C ASN A 312 10.48 8.30 16.96
N GLU A 313 11.38 7.64 16.23
CA GLU A 313 12.44 8.31 15.46
C GLU A 313 11.94 9.05 14.21
N LYS A 314 10.76 8.69 13.69
CA LYS A 314 10.22 9.14 12.40
C LYS A 314 8.69 9.30 12.52
N ASP A 315 7.94 8.51 11.74
CA ASP A 315 6.50 8.39 11.78
C ASP A 315 6.09 7.05 11.14
N ILE A 316 4.80 6.69 11.24
CA ILE A 316 4.26 5.49 10.58
C ILE A 316 4.41 5.52 9.04
N ASN A 317 4.48 6.70 8.40
CA ASN A 317 4.60 6.81 6.94
C ASN A 317 6.00 6.41 6.44
N ALA A 318 7.05 6.78 7.17
CA ALA A 318 8.44 6.41 6.91
C ALA A 318 8.66 4.90 7.13
N VAL A 319 8.04 4.32 8.17
CA VAL A 319 7.98 2.86 8.38
C VAL A 319 7.29 2.18 7.21
N ALA A 320 6.07 2.61 6.87
CA ALA A 320 5.29 2.07 5.75
C ALA A 320 5.98 2.21 4.38
N ALA A 321 6.74 3.29 4.16
CA ALA A 321 7.55 3.46 2.94
C ALA A 321 8.74 2.48 2.93
N SER A 322 9.38 2.25 4.06
CA SER A 322 10.51 1.32 4.20
C SER A 322 10.09 -0.13 4.05
N LEU A 323 8.97 -0.54 4.66
CA LEU A 323 8.40 -1.89 4.50
C LEU A 323 7.96 -2.18 3.06
N ARG A 324 7.32 -1.21 2.38
CA ARG A 324 6.92 -1.36 0.96
C ARG A 324 8.10 -1.55 0.02
N LYS A 325 9.24 -0.89 0.26
CA LYS A 325 10.47 -1.05 -0.56
C LYS A 325 11.00 -2.49 -0.60
N VAL A 326 10.68 -3.29 0.42
CA VAL A 326 11.08 -4.71 0.53
C VAL A 326 9.88 -5.67 0.52
N SER A 327 8.69 -5.20 0.11
CA SER A 327 7.45 -5.98 0.03
C SER A 327 7.04 -6.69 1.35
N MET A 328 7.34 -6.06 2.49
CA MET A 328 7.02 -6.57 3.83
C MET A 328 5.77 -5.95 4.45
N ASP A 329 5.21 -4.93 3.82
CA ASP A 329 3.97 -4.24 4.21
C ASP A 329 2.78 -5.19 4.38
N ASN A 330 2.66 -6.19 3.51
CA ASN A 330 1.57 -7.17 3.54
C ASN A 330 1.86 -8.38 4.44
N ARG A 331 3.06 -8.47 5.03
CA ARG A 331 3.55 -9.62 5.78
C ARG A 331 3.57 -9.43 7.29
N LEU A 332 3.15 -8.27 7.80
CA LEU A 332 3.12 -7.97 9.25
C LEU A 332 2.25 -8.95 10.05
N MET A 333 1.24 -9.56 9.42
CA MET A 333 0.43 -10.62 10.03
C MET A 333 1.23 -11.89 10.35
N GLU A 334 2.29 -12.20 9.58
CA GLU A 334 3.14 -13.38 9.75
C GLU A 334 4.00 -13.33 11.03
N LEU A 335 4.00 -12.21 11.76
CA LEU A 335 4.58 -12.12 13.11
C LEU A 335 3.83 -12.99 14.14
N PHE A 336 2.61 -13.44 13.81
CA PHE A 336 1.78 -14.31 14.64
C PHE A 336 1.60 -15.71 14.03
N PRO A 337 1.42 -16.76 14.85
CA PRO A 337 1.06 -18.09 14.37
C PRO A 337 -0.24 -18.06 13.56
N ALA A 338 -0.39 -18.96 12.58
CA ALA A 338 -1.52 -18.97 11.63
C ALA A 338 -2.91 -18.87 12.29
N ASN A 339 -3.13 -19.49 13.45
CA ASN A 339 -4.39 -19.43 14.21
C ASN A 339 -4.66 -18.08 14.90
N LYS A 340 -3.76 -17.11 14.78
CA LYS A 340 -3.82 -15.74 15.34
C LYS A 340 -3.66 -14.65 14.27
N GLN A 341 -3.57 -14.99 12.99
CA GLN A 341 -3.41 -14.04 11.87
C GLN A 341 -4.75 -13.38 11.49
N SER A 342 -5.44 -12.78 12.46
CA SER A 342 -6.65 -11.97 12.25
C SER A 342 -6.37 -10.49 12.54
N VAL A 343 -6.96 -9.57 11.77
CA VAL A 343 -6.69 -8.13 11.93
C VAL A 343 -7.26 -7.59 13.24
N GLU A 344 -8.26 -8.25 13.81
CA GLU A 344 -8.76 -8.00 15.17
C GLU A 344 -7.68 -8.35 16.21
N HIS A 345 -7.04 -9.52 16.09
CA HIS A 345 -5.94 -9.93 16.97
C HIS A 345 -4.73 -8.99 16.85
N PHE A 346 -4.31 -8.70 15.61
CA PHE A 346 -3.22 -7.77 15.34
C PHE A 346 -3.51 -6.39 15.93
N THR A 347 -4.68 -5.82 15.62
CA THR A 347 -5.08 -4.50 16.15
C THR A 347 -5.04 -4.52 17.67
N LYS A 348 -5.67 -5.51 18.30
CA LYS A 348 -5.76 -5.59 19.75
C LYS A 348 -4.37 -5.63 20.39
N TYR A 349 -3.53 -6.57 19.96
CA TYR A 349 -2.19 -6.78 20.50
C TYR A 349 -1.31 -5.53 20.37
N PHE A 350 -1.24 -4.93 19.19
CA PHE A 350 -0.42 -3.75 18.98
C PHE A 350 -1.02 -2.48 19.61
N THR A 351 -2.34 -2.31 19.65
CA THR A 351 -2.98 -1.16 20.31
C THR A 351 -2.85 -1.22 21.83
N GLU A 352 -3.02 -2.39 22.44
CA GLU A 352 -2.77 -2.59 23.89
C GLU A 352 -1.29 -2.35 24.23
N ALA A 353 -0.37 -2.66 23.31
CA ALA A 353 1.02 -2.29 23.44
C ALA A 353 1.33 -0.80 23.20
N GLY A 354 0.37 0.04 22.80
CA GLY A 354 0.56 1.47 22.52
C GLY A 354 0.95 1.81 21.07
N LEU A 355 0.88 0.85 20.15
CA LEU A 355 1.15 0.99 18.71
C LEU A 355 -0.17 1.05 17.90
N LYS A 356 -0.98 2.05 18.23
CA LYS A 356 -2.26 2.30 17.55
C LYS A 356 -2.07 2.64 16.06
N GLU A 357 -1.08 3.47 15.72
CA GLU A 357 -0.81 3.88 14.33
C GLU A 357 -0.46 2.68 13.43
N LEU A 358 0.33 1.74 13.93
CA LEU A 358 0.66 0.49 13.23
C LEU A 358 -0.58 -0.40 13.03
N SER A 359 -1.46 -0.42 14.03
CA SER A 359 -2.74 -1.16 13.98
C SER A 359 -3.69 -0.58 12.93
N GLU A 360 -3.80 0.74 12.87
CA GLU A 360 -4.58 1.46 11.85
C GLU A 360 -3.96 1.30 10.46
N TYR A 361 -2.63 1.34 10.34
CA TYR A 361 -1.92 1.07 9.09
C TYR A 361 -2.25 -0.31 8.51
N VAL A 362 -2.14 -1.40 9.30
CA VAL A 362 -2.42 -2.77 8.82
C VAL A 362 -3.89 -2.94 8.44
N ARG A 363 -4.82 -2.39 9.22
CA ARG A 363 -6.26 -2.37 8.89
C ARG A 363 -6.53 -1.64 7.56
N ASN A 364 -5.87 -0.51 7.34
CA ASN A 364 -5.98 0.25 6.10
C ASN A 364 -5.38 -0.53 4.92
N GLN A 365 -4.24 -1.22 5.10
CA GLN A 365 -3.69 -2.10 4.05
C GLN A 365 -4.64 -3.24 3.70
N GLN A 366 -5.19 -3.96 4.69
CA GLN A 366 -6.18 -5.02 4.44
C GLN A 366 -7.39 -4.47 3.66
N THR A 367 -7.91 -3.31 4.06
CA THR A 367 -9.04 -2.66 3.40
C THR A 367 -8.71 -2.26 1.95
N ILE A 368 -7.50 -1.77 1.68
CA ILE A 368 -7.05 -1.44 0.32
C ILE A 368 -6.84 -2.71 -0.51
N GLY A 369 -6.27 -3.76 0.07
CA GLY A 369 -6.06 -5.07 -0.56
C GLY A 369 -7.38 -5.71 -0.98
N ALA A 370 -8.34 -5.81 -0.06
CA ALA A 370 -9.67 -6.37 -0.34
C ALA A 370 -10.40 -5.60 -1.47
N ARG A 371 -10.31 -4.26 -1.49
CA ARG A 371 -10.89 -3.45 -2.58
C ARG A 371 -10.21 -3.70 -3.93
N LYS A 372 -8.89 -3.87 -3.95
CA LYS A 372 -8.14 -4.18 -5.18
C LYS A 372 -8.45 -5.58 -5.72
N GLU A 373 -8.51 -6.59 -4.84
CA GLU A 373 -8.82 -7.95 -5.26
C GLU A 373 -10.28 -8.06 -5.72
N LEU A 374 -11.22 -7.38 -5.03
CA LEU A 374 -12.60 -7.26 -5.49
C LEU A 374 -12.68 -6.61 -6.88
N GLN A 375 -11.95 -5.53 -7.14
CA GLN A 375 -11.91 -4.89 -8.46
C GLN A 375 -11.34 -5.84 -9.52
N LYS A 376 -10.25 -6.54 -9.21
CA LYS A 376 -9.58 -7.47 -10.12
C LYS A 376 -10.49 -8.65 -10.49
N GLU A 377 -11.03 -9.37 -9.51
CA GLU A 377 -11.94 -10.50 -9.79
C GLU A 377 -13.23 -10.03 -10.48
N LEU A 378 -13.75 -8.83 -10.18
CA LEU A 378 -14.89 -8.26 -10.89
C LEU A 378 -14.57 -8.01 -12.38
N GLN A 379 -13.39 -7.48 -12.70
CA GLN A 379 -12.93 -7.33 -14.09
C GLN A 379 -12.71 -8.68 -14.77
N GLU A 380 -12.17 -9.69 -14.06
CA GLU A 380 -12.01 -11.05 -14.58
C GLU A 380 -13.38 -11.68 -14.89
N GLN A 381 -14.37 -11.60 -13.99
CA GLN A 381 -15.75 -12.07 -14.20
C GLN A 381 -16.41 -11.42 -15.42
N MET A 382 -16.28 -10.09 -15.55
CA MET A 382 -16.77 -9.35 -16.72
C MET A 382 -16.10 -9.81 -18.02
N SER A 383 -14.79 -10.09 -18.00
CA SER A 383 -14.05 -10.57 -19.17
C SER A 383 -14.44 -11.98 -19.61
N ARG A 384 -14.83 -12.85 -18.67
CA ARG A 384 -15.38 -14.19 -18.94
C ARG A 384 -16.81 -14.16 -19.48
N GLY A 385 -17.52 -13.04 -19.26
CA GLY A 385 -18.93 -12.89 -19.58
C GLY A 385 -19.85 -13.56 -18.56
N ASP A 386 -19.39 -13.67 -17.30
CA ASP A 386 -20.14 -14.33 -16.23
C ASP A 386 -21.51 -13.63 -16.01
N PRO A 387 -22.60 -14.37 -15.69
CA PRO A 387 -23.92 -13.76 -15.54
C PRO A 387 -23.97 -12.72 -14.42
N PHE A 388 -24.58 -11.55 -14.68
CA PHE A 388 -24.65 -10.47 -13.68
C PHE A 388 -25.22 -10.91 -12.33
N LYS A 389 -26.14 -11.88 -12.30
CA LYS A 389 -26.68 -12.45 -11.06
C LYS A 389 -25.58 -13.02 -10.16
N ASP A 390 -24.64 -13.74 -10.76
CA ASP A 390 -23.58 -14.45 -10.03
C ASP A 390 -22.50 -13.45 -9.59
N ILE A 391 -22.18 -12.47 -10.45
CA ILE A 391 -21.34 -11.31 -10.10
C ILE A 391 -21.92 -10.53 -8.92
N ILE A 392 -23.23 -10.24 -8.93
CA ILE A 392 -23.92 -9.52 -7.85
C ILE A 392 -23.85 -10.32 -6.53
N LEU A 393 -24.03 -11.64 -6.58
CA LEU A 393 -23.91 -12.50 -5.40
C LEU A 393 -22.50 -12.46 -4.83
N TYR A 394 -21.47 -12.68 -5.65
CA TYR A 394 -20.07 -12.61 -5.25
C TYR A 394 -19.70 -11.27 -4.60
N VAL A 395 -20.04 -10.15 -5.24
CA VAL A 395 -19.75 -8.81 -4.70
C VAL A 395 -20.49 -8.58 -3.37
N LYS A 396 -21.74 -9.06 -3.20
CA LYS A 396 -22.48 -8.98 -1.94
C LYS A 396 -21.90 -9.87 -0.83
N GLU A 397 -21.22 -10.96 -1.16
CA GLU A 397 -20.48 -11.79 -0.20
C GLU A 397 -19.18 -11.10 0.24
N GLU A 398 -18.38 -10.59 -0.70
CA GLU A 398 -17.14 -9.86 -0.37
C GLU A 398 -17.41 -8.55 0.39
N MET A 399 -18.55 -7.88 0.15
CA MET A 399 -19.02 -6.75 0.97
C MET A 399 -19.16 -7.12 2.44
N LYS A 400 -19.83 -8.24 2.74
CA LYS A 400 -20.07 -8.72 4.11
C LYS A 400 -18.78 -9.21 4.75
N LYS A 401 -17.99 -10.01 4.01
CA LYS A 401 -16.75 -10.64 4.48
C LYS A 401 -15.67 -9.61 4.84
N ASN A 402 -15.54 -8.54 4.06
CA ASN A 402 -14.50 -7.52 4.25
C ASN A 402 -15.05 -6.18 4.80
N ASN A 403 -16.33 -6.13 5.19
CA ASN A 403 -17.04 -4.92 5.64
C ASN A 403 -16.89 -3.71 4.69
N ILE A 404 -17.01 -3.94 3.37
CA ILE A 404 -16.88 -2.87 2.36
C ILE A 404 -18.25 -2.16 2.20
N PRO A 405 -18.36 -0.84 2.47
CA PRO A 405 -19.62 -0.11 2.31
C PRO A 405 -20.10 -0.04 0.87
N GLU A 406 -21.40 -0.01 0.65
CA GLU A 406 -22.01 0.11 -0.68
C GLU A 406 -21.51 1.31 -1.49
N PRO A 407 -21.35 2.54 -0.92
CA PRO A 407 -20.75 3.66 -1.65
C PRO A 407 -19.30 3.43 -2.13
N VAL A 408 -18.55 2.55 -1.45
CA VAL A 408 -17.20 2.15 -1.90
C VAL A 408 -17.31 1.12 -3.03
N VAL A 409 -18.22 0.16 -2.90
CA VAL A 409 -18.45 -0.87 -3.93
C VAL A 409 -18.96 -0.28 -5.23
N ILE A 410 -19.93 0.64 -5.22
CA ILE A 410 -20.42 1.24 -6.47
C ILE A 410 -19.31 2.02 -7.20
N GLY A 411 -18.37 2.62 -6.48
CA GLY A 411 -17.16 3.20 -7.06
C GLY A 411 -16.25 2.16 -7.74
N ILE A 412 -16.07 1.00 -7.12
CA ILE A 412 -15.31 -0.14 -7.69
C ILE A 412 -16.02 -0.72 -8.91
N VAL A 413 -17.35 -0.91 -8.85
CA VAL A 413 -18.16 -1.41 -9.97
C VAL A 413 -18.09 -0.44 -11.14
N TRP A 414 -18.29 0.87 -10.91
CA TRP A 414 -18.14 1.91 -11.93
C TRP A 414 -16.75 1.87 -12.58
N SER A 415 -15.67 1.89 -11.78
CA SER A 415 -14.30 1.83 -12.32
C SER A 415 -14.03 0.54 -13.09
N SER A 416 -14.62 -0.58 -12.69
CA SER A 416 -14.51 -1.86 -13.40
C SER A 416 -15.23 -1.80 -14.74
N VAL A 417 -16.53 -1.45 -14.74
CA VAL A 417 -17.36 -1.31 -15.96
C VAL A 417 -16.75 -0.32 -16.95
N MET A 418 -16.21 0.82 -16.50
CA MET A 418 -15.60 1.80 -17.39
C MET A 418 -14.23 1.40 -17.94
N SER A 419 -13.64 0.31 -17.43
CA SER A 419 -12.35 -0.25 -17.86
C SER A 419 -12.45 -1.48 -18.78
N THR A 420 -13.64 -2.09 -18.94
CA THR A 420 -13.81 -3.31 -19.75
C THR A 420 -13.74 -3.09 -21.27
N VAL A 421 -13.76 -1.83 -21.74
CA VAL A 421 -13.84 -1.48 -23.17
C VAL A 421 -12.85 -0.40 -23.55
N GLU A 422 -12.29 -0.49 -24.76
CA GLU A 422 -11.52 0.61 -25.34
C GLU A 422 -12.45 1.70 -25.89
N TRP A 423 -12.21 2.94 -25.49
CA TRP A 423 -13.07 4.08 -25.78
C TRP A 423 -12.71 4.78 -27.10
N ASN A 424 -13.72 5.14 -27.87
CA ASN A 424 -13.54 5.92 -29.09
C ASN A 424 -12.95 7.32 -28.78
N LYS A 425 -12.09 7.83 -29.67
CA LYS A 425 -11.46 9.16 -29.56
C LYS A 425 -12.28 10.28 -30.21
N LYS A 426 -13.38 9.94 -30.90
CA LYS A 426 -14.35 10.92 -31.43
C LYS A 426 -15.47 11.11 -30.41
N GLU A 427 -15.68 12.35 -29.99
CA GLU A 427 -16.61 12.75 -28.91
C GLU A 427 -18.05 12.25 -29.14
N GLU A 428 -18.57 12.36 -30.36
CA GLU A 428 -19.94 11.91 -30.68
C GLU A 428 -20.07 10.37 -30.61
N LEU A 429 -19.08 9.65 -31.16
CA LEU A 429 -19.08 8.18 -31.17
C LEU A 429 -18.85 7.60 -29.78
N VAL A 430 -18.02 8.24 -28.94
CA VAL A 430 -17.79 7.74 -27.58
C VAL A 430 -19.02 7.94 -26.70
N ALA A 431 -19.79 9.02 -26.91
CA ALA A 431 -21.05 9.21 -26.20
C ALA A 431 -22.07 8.10 -26.53
N GLU A 432 -22.22 7.73 -27.81
CA GLU A 432 -23.11 6.62 -28.21
C GLU A 432 -22.59 5.26 -27.70
N GLN A 433 -21.28 5.01 -27.80
CA GLN A 433 -20.63 3.81 -27.26
C GLN A 433 -20.86 3.69 -25.75
N ALA A 434 -20.68 4.78 -24.99
CA ALA A 434 -20.86 4.81 -23.55
C ALA A 434 -22.31 4.50 -23.15
N ILE A 435 -23.30 5.08 -23.84
CA ILE A 435 -24.72 4.81 -23.56
C ILE A 435 -25.07 3.35 -23.88
N LYS A 436 -24.57 2.78 -24.98
CA LYS A 436 -24.78 1.37 -25.30
C LYS A 436 -24.15 0.44 -24.25
N HIS A 437 -22.91 0.74 -23.86
CA HIS A 437 -22.15 -0.02 -22.86
C HIS A 437 -22.82 0.04 -21.48
N LEU A 438 -23.04 1.25 -20.96
CA LEU A 438 -23.61 1.44 -19.63
C LEU A 438 -25.04 0.90 -19.51
N LYS A 439 -25.83 0.91 -20.60
CA LYS A 439 -27.17 0.28 -20.62
C LYS A 439 -27.11 -1.24 -20.43
N GLN A 440 -26.06 -1.90 -20.91
CA GLN A 440 -25.85 -3.33 -20.68
C GLN A 440 -25.55 -3.61 -19.19
N TYR A 441 -24.80 -2.73 -18.53
CA TYR A 441 -24.38 -2.88 -17.13
C TYR A 441 -25.34 -2.24 -16.11
N SER A 442 -26.42 -1.58 -16.53
CA SER A 442 -27.43 -1.00 -15.63
C SER A 442 -27.93 -1.98 -14.54
N PRO A 443 -28.25 -3.27 -14.82
CA PRO A 443 -28.70 -4.20 -13.79
C PRO A 443 -27.64 -4.49 -12.70
N LEU A 444 -26.36 -4.44 -13.07
CA LEU A 444 -25.25 -4.60 -12.13
C LEU A 444 -25.07 -3.35 -11.26
N LEU A 445 -25.18 -2.15 -11.86
CA LEU A 445 -25.08 -0.88 -11.14
C LEU A 445 -26.25 -0.71 -10.15
N ALA A 446 -27.49 -0.97 -10.60
CA ALA A 446 -28.71 -0.92 -9.80
C ALA A 446 -28.61 -1.76 -8.51
N ALA A 447 -27.94 -2.92 -8.58
CA ALA A 447 -27.77 -3.82 -7.45
C ALA A 447 -26.88 -3.27 -6.31
N PHE A 448 -26.17 -2.16 -6.55
CA PHE A 448 -25.27 -1.45 -5.63
C PHE A 448 -25.58 0.06 -5.54
N THR A 449 -26.76 0.47 -5.97
CA THR A 449 -27.33 1.81 -5.78
C THR A 449 -28.68 1.68 -5.06
N THR A 450 -28.68 1.04 -3.88
CA THR A 450 -29.90 0.81 -3.09
C THR A 450 -30.14 1.88 -2.02
N GLN A 451 -29.24 2.86 -1.97
CA GLN A 451 -29.21 3.95 -0.99
C GLN A 451 -28.85 5.25 -1.73
N GLY A 452 -29.54 6.34 -1.41
CA GLY A 452 -29.28 7.66 -2.03
C GLY A 452 -27.83 8.15 -1.88
N GLN A 453 -27.09 7.67 -0.87
CA GLN A 453 -25.65 7.95 -0.72
C GLN A 453 -24.78 7.18 -1.74
N SER A 454 -25.14 5.94 -2.09
CA SER A 454 -24.48 5.15 -3.14
C SER A 454 -24.76 5.75 -4.52
N GLU A 455 -26.02 6.14 -4.77
CA GLU A 455 -26.45 6.83 -5.99
C GLU A 455 -25.71 8.17 -6.19
N LEU A 456 -25.68 9.02 -5.15
CA LEU A 456 -24.92 10.26 -5.16
C LEU A 456 -23.42 10.01 -5.40
N THR A 457 -22.86 8.94 -4.82
CA THR A 457 -21.46 8.56 -5.04
C THR A 457 -21.21 8.12 -6.49
N LEU A 458 -22.13 7.37 -7.11
CA LEU A 458 -22.07 7.04 -8.53
C LEU A 458 -22.14 8.30 -9.39
N LEU A 459 -23.07 9.21 -9.11
CA LEU A 459 -23.23 10.47 -9.84
C LEU A 459 -21.98 11.34 -9.79
N LEU A 460 -21.33 11.42 -8.62
CA LEU A 460 -20.01 12.04 -8.47
C LEU A 460 -18.93 11.33 -9.29
N LYS A 461 -18.91 10.00 -9.33
CA LYS A 461 -17.94 9.23 -10.14
C LYS A 461 -18.14 9.42 -11.64
N ILE A 462 -19.38 9.57 -12.11
CA ILE A 462 -19.70 9.94 -13.50
C ILE A 462 -19.19 11.35 -13.79
N GLN A 463 -19.41 12.32 -12.88
CA GLN A 463 -18.96 13.70 -13.02
C GLN A 463 -17.42 13.79 -13.12
N GLU A 464 -16.70 13.13 -12.21
CA GLU A 464 -15.24 13.06 -12.23
C GLU A 464 -14.72 12.44 -13.54
N TYR A 465 -15.29 11.31 -13.96
CA TYR A 465 -14.87 10.60 -15.18
C TYR A 465 -15.12 11.44 -16.45
N CYS A 466 -16.29 12.07 -16.57
CA CYS A 466 -16.64 12.90 -17.71
C CYS A 466 -15.79 14.18 -17.80
N TYR A 467 -15.24 14.67 -16.67
CA TYR A 467 -14.32 15.80 -16.65
C TYR A 467 -12.88 15.40 -16.98
N ASP A 468 -12.39 14.32 -16.35
CA ASP A 468 -11.02 13.83 -16.53
C ASP A 468 -10.79 13.25 -17.93
N ASN A 469 -11.87 12.84 -18.64
CA ASN A 469 -11.84 12.40 -20.03
C ASN A 469 -12.62 13.38 -20.94
N ILE A 470 -11.88 14.26 -21.63
CA ILE A 470 -12.44 15.33 -22.49
C ILE A 470 -13.47 14.81 -23.51
N HIS A 471 -13.31 13.59 -24.04
CA HIS A 471 -14.25 13.03 -25.01
C HIS A 471 -15.63 12.69 -24.41
N PHE A 472 -15.74 12.60 -23.08
CA PHE A 472 -16.98 12.33 -22.36
C PHE A 472 -17.72 13.59 -21.89
N MET A 473 -17.19 14.79 -22.16
CA MET A 473 -17.79 16.06 -21.69
C MET A 473 -19.25 16.25 -22.14
N LYS A 474 -19.64 15.81 -23.35
CA LYS A 474 -21.03 15.80 -23.84
C LYS A 474 -21.81 14.51 -23.54
N ALA A 475 -21.19 13.52 -22.90
CA ALA A 475 -21.83 12.26 -22.52
C ALA A 475 -22.53 12.37 -21.15
N PHE A 476 -22.06 13.24 -20.24
CA PHE A 476 -22.52 13.35 -18.85
C PHE A 476 -24.05 13.34 -18.71
N GLN A 477 -24.77 14.32 -19.29
CA GLN A 477 -26.23 14.40 -19.23
C GLN A 477 -26.91 13.12 -19.76
N LYS A 478 -26.40 12.57 -20.88
CA LYS A 478 -26.97 11.35 -21.48
C LYS A 478 -26.83 10.14 -20.54
N ILE A 479 -25.71 10.04 -19.82
CA ILE A 479 -25.46 8.96 -18.85
C ILE A 479 -26.40 9.08 -17.65
N VAL A 480 -26.57 10.28 -17.09
CA VAL A 480 -27.48 10.50 -15.96
C VAL A 480 -28.93 10.20 -16.37
N VAL A 481 -29.38 10.68 -17.54
CA VAL A 481 -30.73 10.38 -18.06
C VAL A 481 -30.92 8.89 -18.36
N LEU A 482 -29.88 8.18 -18.82
CA LEU A 482 -29.92 6.72 -18.98
C LEU A 482 -30.11 6.02 -17.63
N PHE A 483 -29.35 6.40 -16.62
CA PHE A 483 -29.38 5.77 -15.29
C PHE A 483 -30.65 6.10 -14.52
N TYR A 484 -31.23 7.29 -14.68
CA TYR A 484 -32.58 7.60 -14.21
C TYR A 484 -33.61 6.65 -14.82
N LYS A 485 -33.63 6.54 -16.16
CA LYS A 485 -34.57 5.66 -16.90
C LYS A 485 -34.33 4.16 -16.70
N ALA A 486 -33.24 3.78 -16.05
CA ALA A 486 -32.87 2.39 -15.78
C ALA A 486 -32.90 2.06 -14.28
N GLU A 487 -33.50 2.93 -13.46
CA GLU A 487 -33.65 2.75 -12.00
C GLU A 487 -32.30 2.55 -11.26
N VAL A 488 -31.23 3.13 -11.82
CA VAL A 488 -29.87 3.17 -11.23
C VAL A 488 -29.66 4.46 -10.42
N LEU A 489 -30.38 5.53 -10.76
CA LEU A 489 -30.41 6.80 -10.00
C LEU A 489 -31.86 7.24 -9.84
N SER A 490 -32.28 7.51 -8.61
CA SER A 490 -33.55 8.16 -8.28
C SER A 490 -33.44 9.68 -8.43
N GLU A 491 -34.56 10.38 -8.22
CA GLU A 491 -34.64 11.83 -8.35
C GLU A 491 -33.88 12.58 -7.25
N GLU A 492 -34.08 12.23 -5.97
CA GLU A 492 -33.49 12.98 -4.85
C GLU A 492 -31.96 13.17 -4.96
N PRO A 493 -31.15 12.13 -5.29
CA PRO A 493 -29.70 12.28 -5.41
C PRO A 493 -29.29 13.15 -6.60
N ILE A 494 -30.07 13.19 -7.68
CA ILE A 494 -29.83 14.06 -8.84
C ILE A 494 -30.11 15.52 -8.46
N LEU A 495 -31.24 15.79 -7.79
CA LEU A 495 -31.59 17.13 -7.31
C LEU A 495 -30.58 17.64 -6.27
N LYS A 496 -30.18 16.78 -5.33
CA LYS A 496 -29.17 17.07 -4.29
C LYS A 496 -27.80 17.37 -4.88
N TRP A 497 -27.35 16.54 -5.84
CA TRP A 497 -26.13 16.80 -6.60
C TRP A 497 -26.19 18.15 -7.32
N TYR A 498 -27.29 18.46 -8.00
CA TYR A 498 -27.43 19.72 -8.73
C TYR A 498 -27.37 20.94 -7.80
N LYS A 499 -28.02 20.86 -6.63
CA LYS A 499 -28.10 21.95 -5.65
C LYS A 499 -26.74 22.26 -5.02
N ASP A 500 -26.13 21.30 -4.32
CA ASP A 500 -24.96 21.56 -3.46
C ASP A 500 -23.96 20.39 -3.36
N ALA A 501 -24.35 19.16 -3.66
CA ALA A 501 -23.49 17.99 -3.45
C ALA A 501 -22.55 17.62 -4.63
N HIS A 502 -22.43 18.47 -5.65
CA HIS A 502 -21.51 18.28 -6.79
C HIS A 502 -20.05 18.65 -6.47
N VAL A 503 -19.09 17.99 -7.12
CA VAL A 503 -17.67 18.38 -7.02
C VAL A 503 -17.33 19.57 -7.93
N ALA A 504 -16.19 20.22 -7.69
CA ALA A 504 -15.75 21.38 -8.48
C ALA A 504 -15.39 21.02 -9.95
N LYS A 505 -14.98 19.76 -10.21
CA LYS A 505 -14.60 19.26 -11.54
C LYS A 505 -15.75 19.42 -12.55
N GLY A 506 -15.58 20.31 -13.52
CA GLY A 506 -16.57 20.56 -14.58
C GLY A 506 -17.89 21.20 -14.12
N LYS A 507 -17.98 21.69 -12.87
CA LYS A 507 -19.21 22.19 -12.23
C LYS A 507 -20.09 23.03 -13.15
N SER A 508 -19.57 24.14 -13.68
CA SER A 508 -20.35 25.08 -14.50
C SER A 508 -20.91 24.43 -15.77
N VAL A 509 -20.13 23.56 -16.42
CA VAL A 509 -20.52 22.89 -17.66
C VAL A 509 -21.60 21.84 -17.39
N PHE A 510 -21.44 21.02 -16.35
CA PHE A 510 -22.40 19.94 -16.06
C PHE A 510 -23.71 20.44 -15.44
N LEU A 511 -23.68 21.50 -14.63
CA LEU A 511 -24.91 22.15 -14.17
C LEU A 511 -25.71 22.75 -15.33
N GLU A 512 -25.05 23.41 -16.29
CA GLU A 512 -25.75 23.94 -17.47
C GLU A 512 -26.33 22.81 -18.35
N GLN A 513 -25.58 21.73 -18.56
CA GLN A 513 -26.10 20.54 -19.27
C GLN A 513 -27.32 19.91 -18.59
N MET A 514 -27.33 19.85 -17.26
CA MET A 514 -28.39 19.19 -16.49
C MET A 514 -29.62 20.07 -16.28
N LYS A 515 -29.51 21.39 -16.42
CA LYS A 515 -30.55 22.39 -16.11
C LYS A 515 -31.95 21.98 -16.59
N LYS A 516 -32.12 21.74 -17.90
CA LYS A 516 -33.42 21.36 -18.49
C LYS A 516 -34.00 20.05 -17.97
N PHE A 517 -33.13 19.11 -17.57
CA PHE A 517 -33.57 17.83 -17.03
C PHE A 517 -33.96 17.94 -15.55
N VAL A 518 -33.27 18.79 -14.79
CA VAL A 518 -33.62 19.11 -13.39
C VAL A 518 -34.86 20.00 -13.28
N GLU A 519 -35.07 20.91 -14.23
CA GLU A 519 -36.34 21.65 -14.39
C GLU A 519 -37.50 20.69 -14.70
N TRP A 520 -37.28 19.70 -15.58
CA TRP A 520 -38.30 18.69 -15.88
C TRP A 520 -38.64 17.78 -14.69
N LEU A 521 -37.64 17.32 -13.94
CA LEU A 521 -37.82 16.49 -12.74
C LEU A 521 -38.76 17.17 -11.71
N LYS A 522 -38.40 18.38 -11.28
CA LYS A 522 -39.20 19.16 -10.31
C LYS A 522 -40.63 19.41 -10.76
N ASN A 523 -40.84 19.75 -12.02
CA ASN A 523 -42.19 20.01 -12.54
C ASN A 523 -43.04 18.73 -12.59
N ALA A 524 -42.43 17.56 -12.80
CA ALA A 524 -43.13 16.28 -12.78
C ALA A 524 -43.55 15.88 -11.35
N GLU A 525 -42.79 16.28 -10.33
CA GLU A 525 -43.17 16.15 -8.92
C GLU A 525 -44.39 17.05 -8.61
N GLU A 526 -44.34 18.34 -8.96
CA GLU A 526 -45.42 19.32 -8.72
C GLU A 526 -46.76 18.96 -9.43
N GLU A 527 -46.73 18.40 -10.64
CA GLU A 527 -47.93 17.89 -11.34
C GLU A 527 -48.52 16.65 -10.64
N SER A 528 -47.69 15.82 -9.98
CA SER A 528 -48.15 14.59 -9.33
C SER A 528 -48.72 14.78 -7.90
N GLU A 529 -48.25 15.79 -7.15
CA GLU A 529 -48.87 16.17 -5.87
C GLU A 529 -50.21 16.90 -6.09
N SER A 530 -50.32 17.74 -7.13
CA SER A 530 -51.55 18.48 -7.42
C SER A 530 -52.70 17.59 -7.93
N GLU A 531 -52.42 16.55 -8.73
CA GLU A 531 -53.43 15.52 -9.05
C GLU A 531 -53.88 14.68 -7.83
N ALA A 532 -53.09 14.64 -6.75
CA ALA A 532 -53.44 13.95 -5.51
C ALA A 532 -54.30 14.81 -4.56
N GLU A 533 -54.12 16.13 -4.54
CA GLU A 533 -54.96 17.06 -3.75
C GLU A 533 -56.29 17.43 -4.42
N GLU A 534 -56.41 17.34 -5.76
CA GLU A 534 -57.72 17.50 -6.45
C GLU A 534 -58.58 16.21 -6.45
N GLY A 535 -58.17 15.17 -5.73
CA GLY A 535 -58.78 13.83 -5.74
C GLY A 535 -59.62 13.41 -4.52
N ASP A 536 -59.78 14.26 -3.48
CA ASP A 536 -60.49 13.97 -2.21
C ASP A 536 -61.72 14.88 -1.97
#